data_AF-X0V281-F1
#
_entry.id   AF-X0V281-F1
#
_cell.length_a   1.000
_cell.length_b   1.000
_cell.length_c   1.000
_cell.angle_alpha   90.00
_cell.angle_beta   90.00
_cell.angle_gamma   90.00
#
_symmetry.space_group_name_H-M   'P 1'
#
loop_
_entity.id
_entity.type
_entity.pdbx_description
1 polymer ?
#
loop_
_entity_poly.entity_id
_entity_poly.type
_entity_poly.pdbx_seq_one_letter_code
_entity_poly.pdbx_strand_id
1 'polypeptide(L)'
;AMTYKEVKALLTKLLDMGHYSALEHASFTFGVEGISRACSHQFVRHRIASFSQKSQRYVTEDGGFDLVMPDSIRDSAHPGRFKGLMAKITDVYELLIKDGVPAEDARFVLPNACETKLVVTMNARELMHLFSKRCCNRAQWEMREVAIQMFEAAINVAPVLFSRTGPGCLHGDCPEKDMTCNMPVDSRLYE
;
A
#
# COMPACT_ATOMS: atom_id res chain seq x y z
N ALA A 1 1.57 13.50 -34.99
CA ALA A 1 1.29 12.92 -33.65
C ALA A 1 -0.10 12.27 -33.70
N MET A 2 -0.32 11.18 -32.95
CA MET A 2 -1.63 10.53 -32.87
C MET A 2 -2.65 11.43 -32.16
N THR A 3 -3.90 11.38 -32.58
CA THR A 3 -5.03 11.98 -31.86
C THR A 3 -5.37 11.18 -30.59
N TYR A 4 -6.05 11.80 -29.63
CA TYR A 4 -6.50 11.10 -28.41
C TYR A 4 -7.38 9.88 -28.73
N LYS A 5 -8.24 9.97 -29.77
CA LYS A 5 -9.10 8.86 -30.21
C LYS A 5 -8.27 7.67 -30.70
N GLU A 6 -7.21 7.93 -31.46
CA GLU A 6 -6.30 6.88 -31.94
C GLU A 6 -5.47 6.27 -30.80
N VAL A 7 -4.99 7.10 -29.86
CA VAL A 7 -4.29 6.61 -28.65
C VAL A 7 -5.20 5.72 -27.82
N LYS A 8 -6.45 6.14 -27.57
CA LYS A 8 -7.44 5.34 -26.82
C LYS A 8 -7.72 4.02 -27.52
N ALA A 9 -7.91 4.02 -28.83
CA ALA A 9 -8.16 2.80 -29.61
C ALA A 9 -6.96 1.84 -29.56
N LEU A 10 -5.74 2.36 -29.69
CA LEU A 10 -4.51 1.56 -29.59
C LEU A 10 -4.36 0.94 -28.19
N LEU A 11 -4.48 1.75 -27.13
CA LEU A 11 -4.37 1.26 -25.75
C LEU A 11 -5.43 0.21 -25.42
N THR A 12 -6.68 0.43 -25.85
CA THR A 12 -7.77 -0.54 -25.67
C THR A 12 -7.42 -1.87 -26.34
N LYS A 13 -6.96 -1.83 -27.59
CA LYS A 13 -6.53 -3.03 -28.32
C LYS A 13 -5.38 -3.77 -27.62
N LEU A 14 -4.39 -3.04 -27.10
CA LEU A 14 -3.27 -3.65 -26.37
C LEU A 14 -3.74 -4.34 -25.09
N LEU A 15 -4.66 -3.73 -24.34
CA LEU A 15 -5.26 -4.31 -23.14
C LEU A 15 -6.05 -5.58 -23.48
N ASP A 16 -6.92 -5.53 -24.48
CA ASP A 16 -7.77 -6.66 -24.88
C ASP A 16 -6.95 -7.87 -25.39
N MET A 17 -5.80 -7.62 -26.01
CA MET A 17 -4.88 -8.67 -26.46
C MET A 17 -3.91 -9.16 -25.36
N GLY A 18 -3.90 -8.53 -24.18
CA GLY A 18 -2.95 -8.85 -23.10
C GLY A 18 -1.50 -8.42 -23.39
N HIS A 19 -1.29 -7.45 -24.27
CA HIS A 19 0.03 -6.94 -24.67
C HIS A 19 0.59 -5.94 -23.65
N TYR A 20 0.79 -6.39 -22.41
CA TYR A 20 1.10 -5.52 -21.27
C TYR A 20 2.52 -4.94 -21.25
N SER A 21 3.46 -5.47 -22.03
CA SER A 21 4.85 -4.97 -22.07
C SER A 21 4.93 -3.50 -22.50
N ALA A 22 4.07 -3.07 -23.43
CA ALA A 22 4.00 -1.68 -23.85
C ALA A 22 3.62 -0.71 -22.72
N LEU A 23 2.93 -1.21 -21.68
CA LEU A 23 2.48 -0.40 -20.55
C LEU A 23 3.60 -0.14 -19.53
N GLU A 24 4.69 -0.91 -19.59
CA GLU A 24 5.83 -0.77 -18.67
C GLU A 24 6.59 0.55 -18.85
N HIS A 25 6.39 1.24 -19.97
CA HIS A 25 7.02 2.53 -20.26
C HIS A 25 6.34 3.72 -19.57
N ALA A 26 5.10 3.56 -19.10
CA ALA A 26 4.43 4.58 -18.30
C ALA A 26 4.74 4.33 -16.82
N SER A 27 5.31 5.32 -16.12
CA SER A 27 5.68 5.22 -14.71
C SER A 27 4.93 6.22 -13.85
N PHE A 28 4.62 5.82 -12.62
CA PHE A 28 3.89 6.59 -11.64
C PHE A 28 4.66 6.57 -10.32
N THR A 29 4.72 7.72 -9.65
CA THR A 29 5.40 7.89 -8.37
C THR A 29 4.42 8.43 -7.35
N PHE A 30 4.35 7.78 -6.19
CA PHE A 30 3.46 8.13 -5.09
C PHE A 30 4.26 8.39 -3.83
N GLY A 31 3.88 9.42 -3.08
CA GLY A 31 4.23 9.55 -1.67
C GLY A 31 3.15 8.88 -0.83
N VAL A 32 3.55 8.01 0.10
CA VAL A 32 2.66 7.25 0.97
C VAL A 32 3.09 7.49 2.42
N GLU A 33 2.15 7.92 3.26
CA GLU A 33 2.35 8.16 4.69
C GLU A 33 1.18 7.62 5.51
N GLY A 34 1.26 7.65 6.84
CA GLY A 34 0.19 7.13 7.70
C GLY A 34 0.05 5.61 7.70
N ILE A 35 1.04 4.87 7.18
CA ILE A 35 0.99 3.40 7.11
C ILE A 35 1.87 2.77 8.18
N SER A 36 1.46 1.62 8.71
CA SER A 36 2.27 0.90 9.69
C SER A 36 3.50 0.24 9.04
N ARG A 37 4.50 -0.08 9.86
CA ARG A 37 5.60 -0.97 9.46
C ARG A 37 5.07 -2.32 8.96
N ALA A 38 4.02 -2.86 9.58
CA ALA A 38 3.35 -4.09 9.15
C ALA A 38 2.82 -4.01 7.70
N CYS A 39 2.16 -2.91 7.34
CA CYS A 39 1.69 -2.65 5.98
C CYS A 39 2.87 -2.52 5.02
N SER A 40 3.88 -1.70 5.38
CA SER A 40 5.04 -1.50 4.50
C SER A 40 5.77 -2.80 4.16
N HIS A 41 5.83 -3.75 5.11
CA HIS A 41 6.41 -5.09 4.90
C HIS A 41 5.65 -5.96 3.89
N GLN A 42 4.36 -5.71 3.66
CA GLN A 42 3.59 -6.32 2.58
C GLN A 42 3.76 -5.58 1.26
N PHE A 43 3.91 -4.25 1.33
CA PHE A 43 4.02 -3.39 0.17
C PHE A 43 5.34 -3.62 -0.58
N VAL A 44 6.46 -3.67 0.13
CA VAL A 44 7.81 -3.87 -0.45
C VAL A 44 8.01 -5.28 -1.06
N ARG A 45 7.01 -6.16 -0.98
CA ARG A 45 7.03 -7.48 -1.66
C ARG A 45 6.70 -7.38 -3.15
N HIS A 46 6.18 -6.25 -3.61
CA HIS A 46 6.00 -5.92 -5.02
C HIS A 46 7.35 -5.47 -5.59
N ARG A 47 8.08 -6.41 -6.19
CA ARG A 47 9.51 -6.27 -6.51
C ARG A 47 9.77 -5.43 -7.76
N ILE A 48 8.79 -5.30 -8.66
CA ILE A 48 8.95 -4.54 -9.91
C ILE A 48 8.62 -3.06 -9.64
N ALA A 49 9.28 -2.52 -8.62
CA ALA A 49 9.05 -1.19 -8.10
C ALA A 49 10.34 -0.65 -7.48
N SER A 50 10.40 0.67 -7.32
CA SER A 50 11.47 1.35 -6.59
C SER A 50 10.90 1.98 -5.33
N PHE A 51 11.58 1.81 -4.19
CA PHE A 51 11.12 2.33 -2.90
C PHE A 51 12.21 3.19 -2.24
N SER A 52 11.79 4.31 -1.67
CA SER A 52 12.57 5.11 -0.72
C SER A 52 11.75 5.24 0.56
N GLN A 53 12.19 4.61 1.65
CA GLN A 53 11.43 4.54 2.90
C GLN A 53 12.16 5.24 4.04
N LYS A 54 11.41 5.92 4.92
CA LYS A 54 11.93 6.53 6.16
C LYS A 54 12.68 5.49 6.99
N SER A 55 13.96 5.74 7.24
CA SER A 55 14.83 4.83 8.00
C SER A 55 14.76 5.13 9.49
N GLN A 56 14.43 4.10 10.28
CA GLN A 56 14.54 4.13 11.74
C GLN A 56 16.00 4.07 12.24
N ARG A 57 16.99 3.97 11.35
CA ARG A 57 18.43 4.02 11.73
C ARG A 57 18.94 5.45 11.83
N TYR A 58 18.34 6.38 11.09
CA TYR A 58 18.84 7.75 10.93
C TYR A 58 17.87 8.80 11.47
N VAL A 59 16.57 8.49 11.52
CA VAL A 59 15.56 9.41 12.03
C VAL A 59 15.17 8.94 13.43
N THR A 60 15.72 9.62 14.42
CA THR A 60 15.20 9.64 15.80
C THR A 60 14.14 10.75 15.85
N GLU A 61 12.96 10.45 16.37
CA GLU A 61 11.91 11.46 16.56
C GLU A 61 11.87 11.86 18.03
N ASP A 62 12.09 13.15 18.29
CA ASP A 62 11.91 13.73 19.61
C ASP A 62 10.44 13.59 20.01
N GLY A 63 10.15 12.78 21.04
CA GLY A 63 8.78 12.47 21.49
C GLY A 63 8.20 11.15 20.96
N GLY A 64 9.03 10.30 20.33
CA GLY A 64 8.65 8.97 19.88
C GLY A 64 8.12 8.91 18.44
N PHE A 65 7.67 7.73 18.03
CA PHE A 65 7.14 7.51 16.69
C PHE A 65 5.61 7.57 16.68
N ASP A 66 5.05 8.10 15.58
CA ASP A 66 3.63 7.95 15.29
C ASP A 66 3.24 6.48 15.18
N LEU A 67 1.98 6.18 15.49
CA LEU A 67 1.47 4.82 15.59
C LEU A 67 0.14 4.68 14.87
N VAL A 68 0.03 3.62 14.08
CA VAL A 68 -1.22 3.21 13.44
C VAL A 68 -1.98 2.28 14.37
N MET A 69 -3.20 2.69 14.75
CA MET A 69 -4.12 1.87 15.54
C MET A 69 -5.22 1.31 14.63
N PRO A 70 -5.29 -0.02 14.44
CA PRO A 70 -6.40 -0.66 13.74
C PRO A 70 -7.74 -0.38 14.43
N ASP A 71 -8.80 -0.21 13.65
CA ASP A 71 -10.14 0.05 14.19
C ASP A 71 -10.66 -1.12 15.03
N SER A 72 -10.29 -2.36 14.70
CA SER A 72 -10.61 -3.53 15.54
C SER A 72 -10.01 -3.45 16.95
N ILE A 73 -8.91 -2.71 17.14
CA ILE A 73 -8.35 -2.42 18.47
C ILE A 73 -9.03 -1.19 19.07
N ARG A 74 -9.28 -0.15 18.27
CA ARG A 74 -9.96 1.09 18.69
C ARG A 74 -11.34 0.81 19.28
N ASP A 75 -12.09 -0.07 18.62
CA ASP A 75 -13.47 -0.44 18.96
C ASP A 75 -13.55 -1.62 19.93
N SER A 76 -12.40 -2.16 20.34
CA SER A 76 -12.35 -3.21 21.35
C SER A 76 -12.70 -2.70 22.75
N ALA A 77 -12.85 -3.61 23.71
CA ALA A 77 -12.99 -3.23 25.12
C ALA A 77 -11.71 -2.60 25.72
N HIS A 78 -10.57 -2.64 25.02
CA HIS A 78 -9.25 -2.35 25.59
C HIS A 78 -8.32 -1.43 24.75
N PRO A 79 -8.80 -0.39 24.03
CA PRO A 79 -7.91 0.51 23.28
C PRO A 79 -6.90 1.22 24.20
N GLY A 80 -7.29 1.50 25.45
CA GLY A 80 -6.41 2.08 26.46
C GLY A 80 -5.21 1.18 26.83
N ARG A 81 -5.36 -0.16 26.78
CA ARG A 81 -4.23 -1.08 27.02
C ARG A 81 -3.21 -1.03 25.89
N PHE A 82 -3.67 -0.94 24.64
CA PHE A 82 -2.80 -0.72 23.50
C PHE A 82 -2.03 0.59 23.65
N LYS A 83 -2.74 1.72 23.87
CA LYS A 83 -2.11 3.04 24.06
C LYS A 83 -1.08 3.02 25.20
N GLY A 84 -1.43 2.43 26.34
CA GLY A 84 -0.53 2.33 27.50
C GLY A 84 0.69 1.46 27.24
N LEU A 85 0.58 0.37 26.48
CA LEU A 85 1.74 -0.43 26.08
C LEU A 85 2.65 0.34 25.12
N MET A 86 2.06 1.02 24.14
CA MET A 86 2.81 1.81 23.17
C MET A 86 3.61 2.92 23.85
N ALA A 87 3.01 3.65 24.80
CA ALA A 87 3.70 4.66 25.59
C ALA A 87 4.92 4.08 26.33
N LYS A 88 4.76 2.93 26.99
CA LYS A 88 5.88 2.24 27.66
C LYS A 88 6.99 1.84 26.69
N ILE A 89 6.65 1.40 25.48
CA ILE A 89 7.65 1.06 24.46
C ILE A 89 8.43 2.32 24.04
N THR A 90 7.74 3.44 23.85
CA THR A 90 8.36 4.75 23.57
C THR A 90 9.31 5.15 24.70
N ASP A 91 8.87 5.07 25.96
CA ASP A 91 9.71 5.39 27.12
C ASP A 91 10.99 4.54 27.15
N VAL A 92 10.89 3.24 26.86
CA VAL A 92 12.04 2.33 26.79
C VAL A 92 12.96 2.70 25.62
N TYR A 93 12.41 3.01 24.45
CA TYR A 93 13.19 3.45 23.29
C TYR A 93 13.99 4.71 23.60
N GLU A 94 13.34 5.73 24.18
CA GLU A 94 13.98 6.99 24.55
C GLU A 94 15.08 6.80 25.60
N LEU A 95 14.86 5.92 26.58
CA LEU A 95 15.87 5.55 27.56
C LEU A 95 17.11 4.93 26.90
N LEU A 96 16.92 3.97 25.99
CA LEU A 96 18.03 3.32 25.27
C LEU A 96 18.84 4.34 24.45
N ILE A 97 18.17 5.26 23.76
CA ILE A 97 18.83 6.33 23.00
C ILE A 97 19.63 7.23 23.94
N LYS A 98 19.06 7.63 25.08
CA LYS A 98 19.73 8.46 26.09
C LYS A 98 20.96 7.78 26.70
N ASP A 99 20.92 6.47 26.85
CA ASP A 99 22.03 5.64 27.34
C ASP A 99 23.12 5.41 26.26
N GLY A 100 22.96 5.97 25.06
CA GLY A 100 23.94 5.90 23.99
C GLY A 100 23.85 4.63 23.13
N VAL A 101 22.77 3.85 23.25
CA VAL A 101 22.52 2.71 22.35
C VAL A 101 22.26 3.24 20.93
N PRO A 102 22.95 2.70 19.90
CA PRO A 102 22.70 3.11 18.53
C PRO A 102 21.23 2.93 18.14
N ALA A 103 20.67 3.89 17.40
CA ALA A 103 19.26 3.87 17.00
C ALA A 103 18.88 2.60 16.22
N GLU A 104 19.83 1.99 15.49
CA GLU A 104 19.59 0.75 14.75
C GLU A 104 19.36 -0.48 15.62
N ASP A 105 19.84 -0.45 16.87
CA ASP A 105 19.64 -1.49 17.88
C ASP A 105 18.47 -1.11 18.80
N ALA A 106 18.41 0.14 19.26
CA ALA A 106 17.33 0.62 20.13
C ALA A 106 15.94 0.40 19.50
N ARG A 107 15.82 0.55 18.17
CA ARG A 107 14.55 0.36 17.45
C ARG A 107 13.98 -1.06 17.54
N PHE A 108 14.71 -2.06 18.03
CA PHE A 108 14.20 -3.44 18.16
C PHE A 108 13.01 -3.54 19.12
N VAL A 109 12.82 -2.56 20.00
CA VAL A 109 11.63 -2.49 20.86
C VAL A 109 10.40 -1.95 20.13
N LEU A 110 10.58 -1.25 19.00
CA LEU A 110 9.50 -0.57 18.31
C LEU A 110 8.50 -1.57 17.70
N PRO A 111 7.20 -1.31 17.84
CA PRO A 111 6.16 -2.22 17.39
C PRO A 111 5.99 -2.14 15.86
N ASN A 112 5.39 -3.19 15.31
CA ASN A 112 4.89 -3.21 13.93
C ASN A 112 3.87 -2.10 13.63
N ALA A 113 3.25 -1.53 14.66
CA ALA A 113 2.31 -0.41 14.57
C ALA A 113 2.99 0.94 14.31
N CYS A 114 4.33 1.05 14.43
CA CYS A 114 5.03 2.30 14.12
C CYS A 114 4.70 2.75 12.70
N GLU A 115 4.35 4.04 12.57
CA GLU A 115 4.12 4.66 11.29
C GLU A 115 5.43 4.73 10.50
N THR A 116 5.30 4.64 9.18
CA THR A 116 6.38 4.88 8.24
C THR A 116 5.85 5.62 7.02
N LYS A 117 6.78 6.29 6.34
CA LYS A 117 6.52 7.00 5.10
C LYS A 117 7.43 6.43 4.02
N LEU A 118 6.93 6.29 2.81
CA LEU A 118 7.70 5.84 1.67
C LEU A 118 7.31 6.56 0.39
N VAL A 119 8.26 6.68 -0.52
CA VAL A 119 8.02 7.00 -1.92
C VAL A 119 8.13 5.71 -2.70
N VAL A 120 7.16 5.45 -3.56
CA VAL A 120 7.14 4.27 -4.43
C VAL A 120 6.98 4.70 -5.88
N THR A 121 7.79 4.13 -6.76
CA THR A 121 7.66 4.26 -8.21
C THR A 121 7.38 2.90 -8.83
N MET A 122 6.32 2.81 -9.62
CA MET A 122 5.90 1.60 -10.34
C MET A 122 5.54 1.96 -11.77
N ASN A 123 5.83 1.05 -12.71
CA ASN A 123 5.25 1.17 -14.04
C ASN A 123 3.77 0.78 -14.04
N ALA A 124 3.04 1.13 -15.11
CA ALA A 124 1.61 0.89 -15.19
C ALA A 124 1.24 -0.60 -15.08
N ARG A 125 2.05 -1.49 -15.68
CA ARG A 125 1.84 -2.94 -15.60
C ARG A 125 1.95 -3.44 -14.16
N GLU A 126 2.95 -2.99 -13.42
CA GLU A 126 3.10 -3.35 -12.01
C GLU A 126 1.98 -2.76 -11.15
N LEU A 127 1.55 -1.52 -11.43
CA LEU A 127 0.38 -0.96 -10.74
C LEU A 127 -0.88 -1.81 -10.97
N MET A 128 -1.15 -2.23 -12.21
CA MET A 128 -2.26 -3.14 -12.49
C MET A 128 -2.14 -4.44 -11.68
N HIS A 129 -0.93 -5.00 -11.56
CA HIS A 129 -0.65 -6.16 -10.72
C HIS A 129 -0.92 -5.88 -9.24
N LEU A 130 -0.41 -4.77 -8.70
CA LEU A 130 -0.63 -4.30 -7.34
C LEU A 130 -2.13 -4.24 -7.03
N PHE A 131 -2.90 -3.54 -7.87
CA PHE A 131 -4.34 -3.36 -7.70
C PHE A 131 -5.08 -4.71 -7.75
N SER A 132 -4.68 -5.61 -8.65
CA SER A 132 -5.29 -6.96 -8.73
C SER A 132 -5.15 -7.78 -7.46
N LYS A 133 -4.10 -7.53 -6.66
CA LYS A 133 -3.81 -8.24 -5.42
C LYS A 133 -4.26 -7.50 -4.18
N ARG A 134 -4.10 -6.18 -4.16
CA ARG A 134 -4.22 -5.36 -2.95
C ARG A 134 -5.56 -4.65 -2.85
N CYS A 135 -6.29 -4.46 -3.94
CA CYS A 135 -7.68 -3.99 -3.88
C CYS A 135 -8.70 -5.08 -3.49
N CYS A 136 -8.25 -6.32 -3.27
CA CYS A 136 -9.09 -7.44 -2.87
C CYS A 136 -9.54 -7.31 -1.40
N ASN A 137 -10.80 -7.68 -1.10
CA ASN A 137 -11.33 -7.69 0.27
C ASN A 137 -10.57 -8.60 1.24
N ARG A 138 -9.77 -9.57 0.74
CA ARG A 138 -8.91 -10.44 1.54
C ARG A 138 -7.56 -9.82 1.89
N ALA A 139 -7.14 -8.74 1.22
CA ALA A 139 -5.92 -8.03 1.58
C ALA A 139 -6.09 -7.37 2.96
N GLN A 140 -5.00 -7.23 3.71
CA GLN A 140 -5.01 -6.48 4.96
C GLN A 140 -5.55 -5.07 4.69
N TRP A 141 -6.43 -4.59 5.56
CA TRP A 141 -7.17 -3.34 5.42
C TRP A 141 -6.27 -2.13 5.07
N GLU A 142 -5.14 -1.92 5.77
CA GLU A 142 -4.21 -0.80 5.46
C GLU A 142 -3.68 -0.86 4.02
N MET A 143 -3.17 -2.03 3.61
CA MET A 143 -2.63 -2.22 2.25
C MET A 143 -3.74 -2.10 1.20
N ARG A 144 -4.97 -2.48 1.54
CA ARG A 144 -6.13 -2.31 0.67
C ARG A 144 -6.51 -0.85 0.49
N GLU A 145 -6.55 -0.08 1.57
CA GLU A 145 -6.82 1.35 1.54
C GLU A 145 -5.77 2.11 0.72
N VAL A 146 -4.49 1.83 0.96
CA VAL A 146 -3.38 2.40 0.16
C VAL A 146 -3.55 2.07 -1.32
N ALA A 147 -3.85 0.81 -1.66
CA ALA A 147 -4.03 0.40 -3.04
C ALA A 147 -5.24 1.06 -3.71
N ILE A 148 -6.35 1.24 -3.00
CA ILE A 148 -7.54 1.92 -3.50
C ILE A 148 -7.23 3.40 -3.77
N GLN A 149 -6.60 4.10 -2.82
CA GLN A 149 -6.22 5.51 -3.03
C GLN A 149 -5.22 5.68 -4.19
N MET A 150 -4.25 4.77 -4.32
CA MET A 150 -3.34 4.76 -5.45
C MET A 150 -4.07 4.49 -6.78
N PHE A 151 -5.07 3.60 -6.78
CA PHE A 151 -5.88 3.32 -7.96
C PHE A 151 -6.70 4.56 -8.37
N GLU A 152 -7.39 5.20 -7.42
CA GLU A 152 -8.16 6.43 -7.66
C GLU A 152 -7.27 7.54 -8.23
N ALA A 153 -6.08 7.74 -7.68
CA ALA A 153 -5.12 8.70 -8.21
C ALA A 153 -4.65 8.34 -9.63
N ALA A 154 -4.38 7.05 -9.88
CA ALA A 154 -3.87 6.58 -11.18
C ALA A 154 -4.94 6.65 -12.29
N ILE A 155 -6.18 6.24 -12.02
CA ILE A 155 -7.27 6.24 -13.00
C ILE A 155 -7.69 7.67 -13.38
N ASN A 156 -7.61 8.61 -12.43
CA ASN A 156 -7.88 10.03 -12.72
C ASN A 156 -6.89 10.63 -13.72
N VAL A 157 -5.63 10.18 -13.73
CA VAL A 157 -4.60 10.68 -14.65
C VAL A 157 -4.55 9.90 -15.96
N ALA A 158 -4.74 8.58 -15.92
CA ALA A 158 -4.62 7.69 -17.08
C ALA A 158 -5.79 6.69 -17.17
N PRO A 159 -7.03 7.16 -17.41
CA PRO A 159 -8.23 6.33 -17.29
C PRO A 159 -8.25 5.14 -18.26
N VAL A 160 -7.79 5.34 -19.50
CA VAL A 160 -7.74 4.26 -20.50
C VAL A 160 -6.80 3.13 -20.05
N LEU A 161 -5.66 3.50 -19.44
CA LEU A 161 -4.62 2.56 -19.00
C LEU A 161 -5.11 1.65 -17.88
N PHE A 162 -5.91 2.20 -16.96
CA PHE A 162 -6.41 1.48 -15.79
C PHE A 162 -7.86 0.99 -15.92
N SER A 163 -8.52 1.19 -17.07
CA SER A 163 -9.92 0.79 -17.32
C SER A 163 -10.25 -0.71 -17.20
N ARG A 164 -9.22 -1.57 -17.15
CA ARG A 164 -9.36 -3.04 -16.99
C ARG A 164 -8.74 -3.54 -15.68
N THR A 165 -8.53 -2.64 -14.73
CA THR A 165 -7.80 -2.92 -13.50
C THR A 165 -8.75 -3.19 -12.35
N GLY A 166 -8.34 -4.08 -11.45
CA GLY A 166 -8.99 -4.28 -10.17
C GLY A 166 -8.80 -5.73 -9.69
N PRO A 167 -9.38 -6.08 -8.54
CA PRO A 167 -9.26 -7.42 -7.99
C PRO A 167 -9.96 -8.45 -8.88
N GLY A 168 -9.51 -9.71 -8.80
CA GLY A 168 -9.95 -10.76 -9.72
C GLY A 168 -11.47 -10.99 -9.78
N CYS A 169 -12.23 -10.68 -8.72
CA CYS A 169 -13.70 -10.78 -8.74
C CYS A 169 -14.40 -9.82 -9.71
N LEU A 170 -13.71 -8.82 -10.26
CA LEU A 170 -14.22 -7.97 -11.35
C LEU A 170 -14.11 -8.60 -12.74
N HIS A 171 -13.33 -9.68 -12.85
CA HIS A 171 -12.99 -10.31 -14.14
C HIS A 171 -13.59 -11.72 -14.27
N GLY A 172 -14.54 -12.07 -13.41
CA GLY A 172 -15.20 -13.37 -13.37
C GLY A 172 -15.17 -13.99 -11.97
N ASP A 173 -15.10 -15.31 -11.92
CA ASP A 173 -15.10 -16.07 -10.67
C ASP A 173 -13.88 -15.72 -9.80
N CYS A 174 -14.08 -15.79 -8.48
CA CYS A 174 -13.02 -15.47 -7.53
C CYS A 174 -11.80 -16.38 -7.75
N PRO A 175 -10.60 -15.83 -8.03
CA PRO A 175 -9.41 -16.64 -8.29
C PRO A 175 -8.94 -17.43 -7.07
N GLU A 176 -9.41 -17.08 -5.88
CA GLU A 176 -9.09 -17.73 -4.61
C GLU A 176 -9.89 -19.02 -4.36
N LYS A 177 -10.87 -19.34 -5.22
CA LYS A 177 -11.70 -20.57 -5.14
C LYS A 177 -12.30 -20.78 -3.75
N ASP A 178 -11.94 -21.86 -3.06
CA ASP A 178 -12.41 -22.22 -1.72
C ASP A 178 -12.07 -21.15 -0.66
N MET A 179 -11.07 -20.32 -0.94
CA MET A 179 -10.67 -19.19 -0.09
C MET A 179 -11.40 -17.89 -0.49
N THR A 180 -12.46 -17.93 -1.28
CA THR A 180 -13.28 -16.74 -1.58
C THR A 180 -13.77 -16.07 -0.29
N CYS A 181 -13.84 -14.73 -0.29
CA CYS A 181 -14.47 -13.99 0.81
C CYS A 181 -16.01 -13.94 0.70
N ASN A 182 -16.58 -14.43 -0.41
CA ASN A 182 -18.01 -14.33 -0.74
C ASN A 182 -18.58 -12.90 -0.76
N MET A 183 -17.69 -11.91 -0.84
CA MET A 183 -18.03 -10.48 -0.81
C MET A 183 -17.29 -9.80 -1.98
N PRO A 184 -17.82 -9.85 -3.21
CA PRO A 184 -17.21 -9.18 -4.35
C PRO A 184 -17.16 -7.65 -4.10
N VAL A 185 -16.13 -7.00 -4.64
CA VAL A 185 -16.02 -5.53 -4.56
C VAL A 185 -17.09 -4.87 -5.42
N ASP A 186 -17.46 -3.64 -5.08
CA ASP A 186 -18.37 -2.82 -5.89
C ASP A 186 -17.66 -2.41 -7.19
N SER A 187 -18.18 -2.83 -8.34
CA SER A 187 -17.57 -2.55 -9.65
C SER A 187 -17.54 -1.06 -9.98
N ARG A 188 -18.48 -0.27 -9.42
CA ARG A 188 -18.56 1.18 -9.65
C ARG A 188 -17.37 1.95 -9.10
N LEU A 189 -16.60 1.35 -8.20
CA LEU A 189 -15.35 1.91 -7.70
C LEU A 189 -14.21 1.82 -8.73
N TYR A 190 -14.40 1.08 -9.83
CA TYR A 190 -13.38 0.79 -10.85
C TYR A 190 -13.79 1.22 -12.27
N GLU A 191 -14.85 2.01 -12.38
CA GLU A 191 -15.38 2.60 -13.63
C GLU A 191 -14.94 4.06 -13.79
#